data_AF-A0A6V7PA79-F1
#
_entry.id   AF-A0A6V7PA79-F1
#
_cell.length_a   1.000
_cell.length_b   1.000
_cell.length_c   1.000
_cell.angle_alpha   90.00
_cell.angle_beta   90.00
_cell.angle_gamma   90.00
#
_symmetry.space_group_name_H-M   'P 1'
#
loop_
_entity.id
_entity.type
_entity.pdbx_description
1 polymer ?
#
loop_
_entity_poly.entity_id
_entity_poly.type
_entity_poly.pdbx_seq_one_letter_code
_entity_poly.pdbx_strand_id
1 'polypeptide(L)'
;MEVRQRRFQQVDRIPVNFLPVEQNIFLSKKYMEGLTTAEADLTVYVHPSKSNKIAEAVRKQLSSLLFTYDELFDGVLLAHKISFRSKHAKILPGLIPYFGVRVRAKLLIFSPKPNMLLEGKVVKLSKESIHVIVLGFSSAAIMLEDIREEFKYKIKHGAGCFASSSHKRHRIKVGSMIRFAVKSVDEEIVHISGSLILPQTGCIRWLSNHKHSADAVSQTNRSLKRYRDRDSEMLDNGDRSQNFSRSLKLRKGTE
;
A
#
# COMPACT_ATOMS: atom_id res chain seq x y z
N MET A 1 -14.94 -14.53 24.87
CA MET A 1 -15.16 -13.15 25.37
C MET A 1 -16.58 -12.77 24.97
N GLU A 2 -17.42 -12.30 25.89
CA GLU A 2 -18.78 -11.87 25.53
C GLU A 2 -18.85 -10.34 25.61
N VAL A 3 -19.07 -9.68 24.47
CA VAL A 3 -19.21 -8.22 24.37
C VAL A 3 -20.50 -7.90 23.62
N ARG A 4 -21.41 -7.19 24.30
CA ARG A 4 -22.56 -6.52 23.70
C ARG A 4 -22.07 -5.41 22.77
N GLN A 5 -22.27 -5.60 21.47
CA GLN A 5 -22.00 -4.65 20.40
C GLN A 5 -22.70 -3.30 20.63
N ARG A 6 -21.95 -2.20 20.61
CA ARG A 6 -22.48 -0.88 20.25
C ARG A 6 -21.60 -0.29 19.16
N ARG A 7 -22.28 0.20 18.11
CA ARG A 7 -21.80 0.69 16.81
C ARG A 7 -20.39 1.28 16.80
N PHE A 8 -19.57 0.77 15.86
CA PHE A 8 -18.34 1.40 15.40
C PHE A 8 -18.67 2.78 14.79
N GLN A 9 -18.05 3.84 15.29
CA GLN A 9 -18.03 5.15 14.64
C GLN A 9 -16.64 5.36 14.06
N GLN A 10 -16.59 5.52 12.74
CA GLN A 10 -15.42 5.96 12.01
C GLN A 10 -15.26 7.46 12.26
N VAL A 11 -14.13 7.88 12.85
CA VAL A 11 -13.85 9.30 13.12
C VAL A 11 -12.51 9.67 12.52
N ASP A 12 -12.54 10.72 11.69
CA ASP A 12 -11.39 11.31 11.03
C ASP A 12 -10.80 12.50 11.84
N ARG A 13 -9.48 12.44 12.04
CA ARG A 13 -8.46 13.51 12.28
C ARG A 13 -8.15 14.10 13.70
N ILE A 14 -6.83 14.36 13.86
CA ILE A 14 -6.05 15.35 14.70
C ILE A 14 -5.69 14.97 16.17
N PRO A 15 -4.57 15.40 16.82
CA PRO A 15 -3.26 15.99 16.41
C PRO A 15 -2.00 15.15 16.81
N VAL A 16 -0.84 15.64 16.34
CA VAL A 16 0.53 15.13 16.40
C VAL A 16 1.17 15.29 17.78
N ASN A 17 1.81 14.23 18.29
CA ASN A 17 3.13 14.23 18.98
C ASN A 17 3.37 12.91 19.72
N PHE A 18 3.94 11.88 19.05
CA PHE A 18 4.74 10.79 19.65
C PHE A 18 5.59 10.12 18.54
N LEU A 19 6.87 9.83 18.83
CA LEU A 19 7.94 9.36 17.92
C LEU A 19 7.73 7.89 17.41
N PRO A 20 8.70 7.28 16.70
CA PRO A 20 9.00 7.31 15.26
C PRO A 20 8.27 6.21 14.44
N VAL A 21 7.47 5.34 15.08
CA VAL A 21 6.79 4.21 14.40
C VAL A 21 5.58 4.68 13.58
N GLU A 22 4.88 5.73 14.04
CA GLU A 22 3.70 6.25 13.34
C GLU A 22 4.01 6.97 12.03
N GLN A 23 5.21 7.54 11.84
CA GLN A 23 5.57 8.21 10.59
C GLN A 23 5.65 7.22 9.43
N ASN A 24 6.09 5.98 9.68
CA ASN A 24 6.04 4.90 8.69
C ASN A 24 4.61 4.39 8.45
N ILE A 25 3.75 4.41 9.47
CA ILE A 25 2.34 3.99 9.36
C ILE A 25 1.50 5.05 8.61
N PHE A 26 1.76 6.34 8.79
CA PHE A 26 1.07 7.40 8.05
C PHE A 26 1.48 7.45 6.57
N LEU A 27 2.74 7.13 6.25
CA LEU A 27 3.19 6.95 4.86
C LEU A 27 2.61 5.66 4.24
N SER A 28 2.42 4.60 5.01
CA SER A 28 1.80 3.34 4.53
C SER A 28 0.29 3.44 4.35
N LYS A 29 -0.41 4.30 5.11
CA LYS A 29 -1.88 4.48 5.02
C LYS A 29 -2.37 4.93 3.64
N LYS A 30 -1.54 5.57 2.83
CA LYS A 30 -1.89 5.96 1.45
C LYS A 30 -1.90 4.77 0.46
N TYR A 31 -1.28 3.64 0.82
CA TYR A 31 -1.03 2.53 -0.11
C TYR A 31 -1.31 1.12 0.46
N MET A 32 -1.91 1.05 1.66
CA MET A 32 -2.27 -0.20 2.34
C MET A 32 -3.74 -0.14 2.76
N GLU A 33 -4.64 -0.50 1.84
CA GLU A 33 -6.09 -0.39 2.05
C GLU A 33 -6.62 -1.28 3.19
N GLY A 34 -5.90 -2.37 3.50
CA GLY A 34 -6.25 -3.28 4.59
C GLY A 34 -5.85 -2.81 6.00
N LEU A 35 -5.28 -1.61 6.17
CA LEU A 35 -4.83 -1.11 7.48
C LEU A 35 -5.80 -0.07 8.05
N THR A 36 -6.42 -0.39 9.18
CA THR A 36 -7.42 0.48 9.82
C THR A 36 -7.08 0.79 11.26
N THR A 37 -7.57 1.94 11.74
CA THR A 37 -7.47 2.38 13.14
C THR A 37 -8.88 2.44 13.72
N ALA A 38 -9.11 1.79 14.85
CA ALA A 38 -10.42 1.72 15.50
C ALA A 38 -10.34 2.15 16.97
N GLU A 39 -11.38 2.79 17.48
CA GLU A 39 -11.58 2.97 18.92
C GLU A 39 -12.71 2.07 19.40
N ALA A 40 -12.48 1.30 20.47
CA ALA A 40 -13.44 0.34 20.98
C ALA A 40 -13.56 0.43 22.52
N ASP A 41 -14.78 0.26 23.03
CA ASP A 41 -15.02 0.05 24.45
C ASP A 41 -15.07 -1.45 24.74
N LEU A 42 -14.08 -1.95 25.48
CA LEU A 42 -13.88 -3.36 25.76
C LEU A 42 -14.15 -3.65 27.24
N THR A 43 -14.67 -4.84 27.52
CA THR A 43 -14.73 -5.39 28.87
C THR A 43 -13.76 -6.57 28.95
N VAL A 44 -12.74 -6.43 29.78
CA VAL A 44 -11.67 -7.40 29.94
C VAL A 44 -11.84 -8.09 31.30
N TYR A 45 -11.95 -9.42 31.28
CA TYR A 45 -12.21 -10.19 32.49
C TYR A 45 -10.90 -10.59 33.15
N VAL A 46 -10.73 -10.16 34.40
CA VAL A 46 -9.50 -10.34 35.16
C VAL A 46 -9.75 -11.27 36.35
N HIS A 47 -8.84 -12.21 36.57
CA HIS A 47 -8.90 -13.13 37.70
C HIS A 47 -8.61 -12.39 39.02
N PRO A 48 -9.28 -12.73 40.15
CA PRO A 48 -9.07 -12.10 41.47
C PRO A 48 -7.61 -11.98 41.91
N SER A 49 -6.79 -13.00 41.60
CA SER A 49 -5.35 -13.00 41.93
C SER A 49 -4.54 -11.89 41.24
N LYS A 50 -5.12 -11.19 40.26
CA LYS A 50 -4.50 -10.05 39.55
C LYS A 50 -5.14 -8.70 39.91
N SER A 51 -5.97 -8.66 40.95
CA SER A 51 -6.66 -7.44 41.44
C SER A 51 -5.73 -6.30 41.84
N ASN A 52 -4.52 -6.59 42.32
CA ASN A 52 -3.52 -5.57 42.64
C ASN A 52 -2.72 -5.08 41.40
N LYS A 53 -2.87 -5.73 40.24
CA LYS A 53 -2.10 -5.47 39.01
C LYS A 53 -3.00 -5.41 37.77
N ILE A 54 -4.12 -4.70 37.87
CA ILE A 54 -5.15 -4.64 36.82
C ILE A 54 -4.59 -4.14 35.49
N ALA A 55 -3.80 -3.07 35.51
CA ALA A 55 -3.28 -2.48 34.29
C ALA A 55 -2.36 -3.44 33.53
N GLU A 56 -1.52 -4.16 34.24
CA GLU A 56 -0.65 -5.20 33.67
C GLU A 56 -1.46 -6.38 33.15
N ALA A 57 -2.45 -6.86 33.92
CA ALA A 57 -3.28 -7.98 33.53
C ALA A 57 -4.08 -7.71 32.25
N VAL A 58 -4.67 -6.52 32.13
CA VAL A 58 -5.42 -6.09 30.93
C VAL A 58 -4.48 -5.94 29.73
N ARG A 59 -3.32 -5.29 29.91
CA ARG A 59 -2.33 -5.17 28.82
C ARG A 59 -1.87 -6.54 28.35
N LYS A 60 -1.60 -7.46 29.28
CA LYS A 60 -1.16 -8.82 28.95
C LYS A 60 -2.19 -9.56 28.10
N GLN A 61 -3.48 -9.48 28.45
CA GLN A 61 -4.55 -10.11 27.67
C GLN A 61 -4.71 -9.50 26.28
N LEU A 62 -4.64 -8.18 26.13
CA LEU A 62 -4.69 -7.58 24.79
C LEU A 62 -3.43 -7.85 23.97
N SER A 63 -2.26 -7.87 24.62
CA SER A 63 -1.01 -8.21 23.96
C SER A 63 -0.96 -9.67 23.49
N SER A 64 -1.69 -10.59 24.14
CA SER A 64 -1.79 -11.97 23.63
C SER A 64 -2.62 -12.10 22.34
N LEU A 65 -3.36 -11.06 21.95
CA LEU A 65 -4.10 -11.02 20.68
C LEU A 65 -3.27 -10.42 19.53
N LEU A 66 -2.06 -9.92 19.81
CA LEU A 66 -1.22 -9.30 18.78
C LEU A 66 -0.77 -10.34 17.74
N PHE A 67 -0.86 -9.96 16.47
CA PHE A 67 -0.51 -10.79 15.30
C PHE A 67 -1.37 -12.05 15.13
N THR A 68 -2.50 -12.13 15.83
CA THR A 68 -3.50 -13.19 15.66
C THR A 68 -4.76 -12.59 15.05
N TYR A 69 -5.42 -13.35 14.18
CA TYR A 69 -6.75 -13.00 13.71
C TYR A 69 -7.76 -13.12 14.87
N ASP A 70 -8.58 -12.10 15.03
CA ASP A 70 -9.61 -12.06 16.06
C ASP A 70 -10.95 -11.70 15.43
N GLU A 71 -11.93 -12.59 15.59
CA GLU A 71 -13.28 -12.45 15.04
C GLU A 71 -13.99 -11.18 15.53
N LEU A 72 -13.71 -10.71 16.75
CA LEU A 72 -14.30 -9.49 17.30
C LEU A 72 -13.86 -8.25 16.52
N PHE A 73 -12.62 -8.29 16.02
CA PHE A 73 -12.01 -7.19 15.28
C PHE A 73 -12.12 -7.36 13.76
N ASP A 74 -12.60 -8.52 13.28
CA ASP A 74 -12.65 -8.87 11.85
C ASP A 74 -11.27 -8.65 11.19
N GLY A 75 -10.20 -9.08 11.86
CA GLY A 75 -8.84 -8.83 11.41
C GLY A 75 -7.74 -9.15 12.42
N VAL A 76 -6.51 -8.85 12.03
CA VAL A 76 -5.31 -9.08 12.84
C VAL A 76 -4.96 -7.84 13.65
N LEU A 77 -4.89 -7.97 14.98
CA LEU A 77 -4.50 -6.86 15.84
C LEU A 77 -2.99 -6.64 15.78
N LEU A 78 -2.55 -5.46 15.33
CA LEU A 78 -1.12 -5.12 15.19
C LEU A 78 -0.60 -4.30 16.37
N ALA A 79 -1.44 -3.44 16.93
CA ALA A 79 -1.07 -2.60 18.06
C ALA A 79 -2.32 -2.19 18.84
N HIS A 80 -2.14 -1.93 20.14
CA HIS A 80 -3.18 -1.41 21.00
C HIS A 80 -2.66 -0.33 21.95
N LYS A 81 -3.54 0.59 22.32
CA LYS A 81 -3.33 1.57 23.39
C LYS A 81 -4.59 1.64 24.23
N ILE A 82 -4.46 1.29 25.51
CA ILE A 82 -5.59 1.28 26.45
C ILE A 82 -5.66 2.53 27.31
N SER A 83 -6.88 2.89 27.68
CA SER A 83 -7.22 3.90 28.68
C SER A 83 -8.32 3.37 29.60
N PHE A 84 -8.12 3.51 30.90
CA PHE A 84 -9.09 3.07 31.91
C PHE A 84 -10.15 4.17 32.10
N ARG A 85 -11.42 3.82 31.92
CA ARG A 85 -12.52 4.79 32.10
C ARG A 85 -13.02 4.88 33.54
N SER A 86 -12.85 3.83 34.33
CA SER A 86 -13.38 3.73 35.69
C SER A 86 -12.40 3.04 36.61
N LYS A 87 -12.41 3.43 37.88
CA LYS A 87 -11.71 2.72 38.98
C LYS A 87 -12.51 1.53 39.52
N HIS A 88 -13.77 1.39 39.12
CA HIS A 88 -14.65 0.30 39.53
C HIS A 88 -14.74 -0.78 38.46
N ALA A 89 -14.67 -2.04 38.89
CA ALA A 89 -14.93 -3.21 38.06
C ALA A 89 -16.20 -3.91 38.53
N LYS A 90 -16.86 -4.60 37.60
CA LYS A 90 -18.06 -5.39 37.92
C LYS A 90 -17.65 -6.85 38.11
N ILE A 91 -17.90 -7.40 39.30
CA ILE A 91 -17.71 -8.85 39.53
C ILE A 91 -18.74 -9.60 38.70
N LEU A 92 -18.28 -10.61 37.96
CA LEU A 92 -19.15 -11.51 37.22
C LEU A 92 -19.95 -12.36 38.22
N PRO A 93 -21.28 -12.43 38.08
CA PRO A 93 -22.08 -13.35 38.89
C PRO A 93 -21.74 -14.80 38.47
N GLY A 94 -21.44 -15.66 39.44
CA GLY A 94 -21.13 -17.08 39.19
C GLY A 94 -20.15 -17.67 40.20
N LEU A 95 -19.83 -18.96 40.03
CA LEU A 95 -18.90 -19.71 40.91
C LEU A 95 -17.46 -19.20 40.86
N ILE A 96 -17.04 -18.59 39.74
CA ILE A 96 -15.67 -18.11 39.55
C ILE A 96 -15.69 -16.57 39.50
N PRO A 97 -15.21 -15.87 40.54
CA PRO A 97 -15.43 -14.43 40.71
C PRO A 97 -14.46 -13.57 39.89
N TYR A 98 -14.37 -13.78 38.58
CA TYR A 98 -13.70 -12.84 37.70
C TYR A 98 -14.38 -11.47 37.79
N PHE A 99 -13.62 -10.40 37.57
CA PHE A 99 -14.18 -9.06 37.51
C PHE A 99 -13.92 -8.44 36.13
N GLY A 100 -14.97 -7.88 35.55
CA GLY A 100 -14.94 -7.19 34.26
C GLY A 100 -14.45 -5.75 34.43
N VAL A 101 -13.32 -5.45 33.80
CA VAL A 101 -12.70 -4.13 33.75
C VAL A 101 -13.04 -3.48 32.42
N ARG A 102 -13.68 -2.30 32.47
CA ARG A 102 -14.02 -1.53 31.27
C ARG A 102 -12.86 -0.64 30.84
N VAL A 103 -12.43 -0.79 29.60
CA VAL A 103 -11.36 0.02 29.00
C VAL A 103 -11.79 0.59 27.66
N ARG A 104 -11.30 1.77 27.33
CA ARG A 104 -11.32 2.28 25.95
C ARG A 104 -9.96 1.96 25.32
N ALA A 105 -9.98 1.27 24.19
CA ALA A 105 -8.78 0.89 23.45
C ALA A 105 -8.76 1.58 22.09
N LYS A 106 -7.60 2.12 21.71
CA LYS A 106 -7.27 2.46 20.33
C LYS A 106 -6.51 1.28 19.73
N LEU A 107 -6.97 0.77 18.60
CA LEU A 107 -6.50 -0.45 17.98
C LEU A 107 -6.00 -0.13 16.57
N LEU A 108 -4.88 -0.75 16.17
CA LEU A 108 -4.42 -0.82 14.79
C LEU A 108 -4.68 -2.23 14.28
N ILE A 109 -5.52 -2.35 13.26
CA ILE A 109 -6.04 -3.64 12.77
C ILE A 109 -5.67 -3.78 11.30
N PHE A 110 -5.14 -4.95 10.94
CA PHE A 110 -4.93 -5.37 9.56
C PHE A 110 -6.05 -6.33 9.15
N SER A 111 -6.94 -5.87 8.27
CA SER A 111 -8.11 -6.59 7.76
C SER A 111 -8.12 -6.51 6.24
N PRO A 112 -7.27 -7.27 5.54
CA PRO A 112 -7.26 -7.32 4.10
C PRO A 112 -8.55 -7.96 3.58
N LYS A 113 -9.20 -7.33 2.59
CA LYS A 113 -10.42 -7.83 1.95
C LYS A 113 -10.21 -7.99 0.45
N PRO A 114 -10.95 -8.88 -0.23
CA PRO A 114 -10.88 -9.00 -1.69
C PRO A 114 -10.98 -7.64 -2.39
N ASN A 115 -10.23 -7.50 -3.48
CA ASN A 115 -10.07 -6.29 -4.29
C ASN A 115 -9.27 -5.14 -3.65
N MET A 116 -8.86 -5.25 -2.38
CA MET A 116 -7.98 -4.25 -1.77
C MET A 116 -6.58 -4.30 -2.38
N LEU A 117 -5.93 -3.15 -2.50
CA LEU A 117 -4.53 -3.05 -2.92
C LEU A 117 -3.61 -3.08 -1.71
N LEU A 118 -2.67 -4.01 -1.73
CA LEU A 118 -1.62 -4.17 -0.73
C LEU A 118 -0.24 -4.06 -1.36
N GLU A 119 0.72 -3.69 -0.53
CA GLU A 119 2.13 -3.63 -0.89
C GLU A 119 2.95 -4.59 -0.03
N GLY A 120 3.91 -5.25 -0.66
CA GLY A 120 4.77 -6.19 0.04
C GLY A 120 6.09 -6.43 -0.69
N LYS A 121 7.02 -7.04 0.04
CA LYS A 121 8.36 -7.35 -0.46
C LYS A 121 8.39 -8.77 -1.02
N VAL A 122 8.84 -8.93 -2.25
CA VAL A 122 9.04 -10.25 -2.86
C VAL A 122 10.18 -10.95 -2.13
N VAL A 123 9.91 -12.15 -1.62
CA VAL A 123 10.89 -12.98 -0.92
C VAL A 123 11.31 -14.21 -1.72
N LYS A 124 10.43 -14.73 -2.58
CA LYS A 124 10.72 -15.88 -3.43
C LYS A 124 10.00 -15.76 -4.76
N LEU A 125 10.63 -16.27 -5.81
CA LEU A 125 10.07 -16.35 -7.16
C LEU A 125 10.22 -17.76 -7.68
N SER A 126 9.20 -18.23 -8.38
CA SER A 126 9.24 -19.45 -9.18
C SER A 126 8.73 -19.14 -10.59
N LYS A 127 8.73 -20.14 -11.48
CA LYS A 127 8.10 -20.00 -12.81
C LYS A 127 6.58 -19.80 -12.70
N GLU A 128 5.97 -20.31 -11.62
CA GLU A 128 4.52 -20.41 -11.45
C GLU A 128 3.98 -19.48 -10.36
N SER A 129 4.84 -18.79 -9.61
CA SER A 129 4.41 -18.01 -8.46
C SER A 129 5.36 -16.89 -8.06
N ILE A 130 4.80 -15.88 -7.40
CA ILE A 130 5.50 -14.81 -6.70
C ILE A 130 5.08 -14.87 -5.23
N HIS A 131 6.06 -15.03 -4.33
CA HIS A 131 5.82 -15.04 -2.88
C HIS A 131 6.28 -13.71 -2.28
N VAL A 132 5.43 -13.14 -1.44
CA VAL A 132 5.55 -11.77 -0.92
C VAL A 132 5.32 -11.78 0.58
N ILE A 133 6.04 -10.93 1.31
CA ILE A 133 5.75 -10.63 2.73
C ILE A 133 5.16 -9.23 2.81
N VAL A 134 3.99 -9.14 3.44
CA VAL A 134 3.21 -7.92 3.72
C VAL A 134 3.40 -7.55 5.19
N LEU A 135 3.73 -6.28 5.46
CA LEU A 135 3.98 -5.74 6.81
C LEU A 135 5.02 -6.50 7.66
N GLY A 136 5.78 -7.41 7.07
CA GLY A 136 6.80 -8.21 7.75
C GLY A 136 6.29 -9.50 8.41
N PHE A 137 4.98 -9.78 8.41
CA PHE A 137 4.43 -10.96 9.08
C PHE A 137 3.44 -11.76 8.22
N SER A 138 2.62 -11.10 7.38
CA SER A 138 1.63 -11.81 6.56
C SER A 138 2.26 -12.27 5.24
N SER A 139 2.09 -13.55 4.94
CA SER A 139 2.58 -14.16 3.71
C SER A 139 1.54 -14.02 2.60
N ALA A 140 1.97 -13.70 1.39
CA ALA A 140 1.10 -13.68 0.22
C ALA A 140 1.71 -14.47 -0.95
N ALA A 141 0.85 -15.11 -1.73
CA ALA A 141 1.21 -15.83 -2.95
C ALA A 141 0.38 -15.33 -4.13
N ILE A 142 1.05 -15.08 -5.24
CA ILE A 142 0.43 -14.69 -6.51
C ILE A 142 0.80 -15.78 -7.51
N MET A 143 -0.19 -16.55 -7.94
CA MET A 143 -0.02 -17.67 -8.87
C MET A 143 0.01 -17.20 -10.32
N LEU A 144 0.55 -18.03 -11.23
CA LEU A 144 0.78 -17.67 -12.63
C LEU A 144 -0.48 -17.19 -13.35
N GLU A 145 -1.61 -17.84 -13.09
CA GLU A 145 -2.93 -17.47 -13.60
C GLU A 145 -3.39 -16.07 -13.14
N ASP A 146 -2.88 -15.60 -12.01
CA ASP A 146 -3.14 -14.28 -11.46
C ASP A 146 -2.03 -13.27 -11.80
N ILE A 147 -1.11 -13.62 -12.72
CA ILE A 147 -0.08 -12.72 -13.25
C ILE A 147 -0.43 -12.36 -14.70
N ARG A 148 -0.36 -11.08 -15.05
CA ARG A 148 -0.64 -10.64 -16.43
C ARG A 148 0.31 -11.29 -17.44
N GLU A 149 -0.23 -11.65 -18.58
CA GLU A 149 0.49 -12.40 -19.61
C GLU A 149 1.73 -11.69 -20.14
N GLU A 150 1.82 -10.36 -20.08
CA GLU A 150 3.02 -9.65 -20.51
C GLU A 150 4.23 -9.93 -19.60
N PHE A 151 4.02 -10.34 -18.35
CA PHE A 151 5.12 -10.75 -17.48
C PHE A 151 5.58 -12.16 -17.80
N LYS A 152 6.77 -12.26 -18.38
CA LYS A 152 7.43 -13.54 -18.64
C LYS A 152 8.52 -13.80 -17.60
N TYR A 153 8.52 -15.01 -17.05
CA TYR A 153 9.60 -15.47 -16.19
C TYR A 153 10.89 -15.64 -16.98
N LYS A 154 12.00 -15.10 -16.47
CA LYS A 154 13.33 -15.15 -17.08
C LYS A 154 14.38 -15.40 -16.01
N ILE A 155 15.38 -16.21 -16.32
CA ILE A 155 16.57 -16.37 -15.49
C ILE A 155 17.63 -15.39 -16.00
N LYS A 156 18.18 -14.56 -15.11
CA LYS A 156 19.29 -13.64 -15.41
C LYS A 156 20.36 -13.77 -14.34
N HIS A 157 21.60 -14.05 -14.74
CA HIS A 157 22.73 -14.25 -13.82
C HIS A 157 22.41 -15.24 -12.69
N GLY A 158 21.75 -16.36 -13.03
CA GLY A 158 21.33 -17.37 -12.06
C GLY A 158 20.11 -17.01 -11.20
N ALA A 159 19.57 -15.78 -11.30
CA ALA A 159 18.42 -15.34 -10.51
C ALA A 159 17.14 -15.22 -11.36
N GLY A 160 16.03 -15.76 -10.85
CA GLY A 160 14.70 -15.62 -11.45
C GLY A 160 14.15 -14.20 -11.37
N CYS A 161 13.46 -13.76 -12.43
CA CYS A 161 12.70 -12.52 -12.44
C CYS A 161 11.52 -12.59 -13.41
N PHE A 162 10.43 -11.89 -13.08
CA PHE A 162 9.38 -11.59 -14.05
C PHE A 162 9.70 -10.26 -14.73
N ALA A 163 9.65 -10.24 -16.06
CA ALA A 163 9.88 -9.02 -16.86
C ALA A 163 8.72 -8.82 -17.83
N SER A 164 8.15 -7.62 -17.83
CA SER A 164 7.12 -7.25 -18.81
C SER A 164 7.71 -7.23 -20.21
N SER A 165 7.02 -7.86 -21.17
CA SER A 165 7.32 -7.78 -22.61
C SER A 165 6.99 -6.39 -23.15
N SER A 166 5.87 -5.79 -22.71
CA SER A 166 5.42 -4.46 -23.11
C SER A 166 6.30 -3.34 -22.55
N HIS A 167 6.80 -3.50 -21.32
CA HIS A 167 7.61 -2.50 -20.63
C HIS A 167 8.92 -3.08 -20.10
N LYS A 168 10.00 -2.99 -20.89
CA LYS A 168 11.33 -3.56 -20.55
C LYS A 168 11.88 -3.16 -19.18
N ARG A 169 11.48 -2.00 -18.64
CA ARG A 169 11.89 -1.49 -17.32
C ARG A 169 11.03 -2.02 -16.16
N HIS A 170 9.87 -2.61 -16.44
CA HIS A 170 8.99 -3.20 -15.43
C HIS A 170 9.46 -4.62 -15.12
N ARG A 171 10.17 -4.77 -14.01
CA ARG A 171 10.74 -6.04 -13.57
C ARG A 171 10.42 -6.29 -12.11
N ILE A 172 10.06 -7.54 -11.81
CA ILE A 172 9.82 -8.04 -10.46
C ILE A 172 10.91 -9.08 -10.17
N LYS A 173 11.73 -8.81 -9.16
CA LYS A 173 12.80 -9.68 -8.67
C LYS A 173 12.66 -9.88 -7.16
N VAL A 174 13.36 -10.86 -6.60
CA VAL A 174 13.49 -10.97 -5.14
C VAL A 174 14.00 -9.64 -4.57
N GLY A 175 13.38 -9.18 -3.49
CA GLY A 175 13.62 -7.90 -2.84
C GLY A 175 12.86 -6.71 -3.45
N SER A 176 12.18 -6.88 -4.60
CA SER A 176 11.29 -5.83 -5.13
C SER A 176 10.11 -5.61 -4.20
N MET A 177 9.75 -4.34 -3.97
CA MET A 177 8.45 -3.99 -3.45
C MET A 177 7.43 -3.99 -4.60
N ILE A 178 6.34 -4.73 -4.43
CA ILE A 178 5.26 -4.82 -5.40
C ILE A 178 3.94 -4.43 -4.76
N ARG A 179 3.04 -3.88 -5.59
CA ARG A 179 1.64 -3.69 -5.28
C ARG A 179 0.81 -4.77 -5.96
N PHE A 180 -0.13 -5.38 -5.27
CA PHE A 180 -1.01 -6.41 -5.79
C PHE A 180 -2.42 -6.25 -5.23
N ALA A 181 -3.41 -6.82 -5.90
CA ALA A 181 -4.78 -6.88 -5.42
C ALA A 181 -5.00 -8.16 -4.61
N VAL A 182 -5.73 -8.06 -3.51
CA VAL A 182 -6.16 -9.24 -2.73
C VAL A 182 -7.23 -9.99 -3.53
N LYS A 183 -7.03 -11.28 -3.73
CA LYS A 183 -8.02 -12.19 -4.32
C LYS A 183 -8.83 -12.88 -3.23
N SER A 184 -8.14 -13.44 -2.23
CA SER A 184 -8.73 -14.04 -1.04
C SER A 184 -7.74 -14.03 0.12
N VAL A 185 -8.24 -14.28 1.33
CA VAL A 185 -7.44 -14.34 2.57
C VAL A 185 -7.83 -15.61 3.32
N ASP A 186 -6.82 -16.34 3.76
CA ASP A 186 -6.93 -17.39 4.76
C ASP A 186 -6.70 -16.75 6.13
N GLU A 187 -7.76 -16.65 6.93
CA GLU A 187 -7.77 -15.96 8.22
C GLU A 187 -7.00 -16.73 9.30
N GLU A 188 -6.95 -18.06 9.22
CA GLU A 188 -6.32 -18.91 10.25
C GLU A 188 -4.80 -18.73 10.27
N ILE A 189 -4.18 -18.72 9.09
CA ILE A 189 -2.73 -18.56 8.94
C ILE A 189 -2.32 -17.17 8.43
N VAL A 190 -3.29 -16.27 8.25
CA VAL A 190 -3.11 -14.91 7.71
C VAL A 190 -2.34 -14.92 6.38
N HIS A 191 -2.72 -15.86 5.50
CA HIS A 191 -2.13 -16.01 4.16
C HIS A 191 -3.02 -15.34 3.11
N ILE A 192 -2.41 -14.60 2.19
CA ILE A 192 -3.14 -13.81 1.20
C ILE A 192 -2.91 -14.40 -0.19
N SER A 193 -3.97 -14.79 -0.87
CA SER A 193 -3.94 -15.00 -2.31
C SER A 193 -4.02 -13.65 -3.01
N GLY A 194 -3.04 -13.34 -3.86
CA GLY A 194 -2.92 -12.06 -4.54
C GLY A 194 -3.02 -12.16 -6.06
N SER A 195 -3.27 -11.02 -6.70
CA SER A 195 -3.35 -10.89 -8.15
C SER A 195 -2.61 -9.65 -8.66
N LEU A 196 -1.92 -9.82 -9.78
CA LEU A 196 -1.34 -8.75 -10.56
C LEU A 196 -2.16 -8.43 -11.82
N ILE A 197 -3.40 -8.93 -11.98
CA ILE A 197 -4.17 -8.70 -13.22
C ILE A 197 -4.48 -7.21 -13.45
N LEU A 198 -4.73 -6.44 -12.39
CA LEU A 198 -5.13 -5.03 -12.51
C LEU A 198 -3.98 -4.12 -12.97
N PRO A 199 -4.17 -3.15 -13.88
CA PRO A 199 -3.10 -2.30 -14.41
C PRO A 199 -2.29 -1.53 -13.36
N GLN A 200 -2.90 -1.16 -12.23
CA GLN A 200 -2.21 -0.47 -11.13
C GLN A 200 -1.32 -1.35 -10.26
N THR A 201 -1.12 -2.63 -10.61
CA THR A 201 -0.31 -3.60 -9.84
C THR A 201 1.02 -3.91 -10.51
N GLY A 202 1.97 -4.44 -9.74
CA GLY A 202 3.33 -4.78 -10.14
C GLY A 202 4.39 -4.04 -9.33
N CYS A 203 5.62 -3.93 -9.84
CA CYS A 203 6.70 -3.24 -9.13
C CYS A 203 6.40 -1.74 -8.89
N ILE A 204 6.43 -1.33 -7.62
CA ILE A 204 6.10 0.04 -7.17
C ILE A 204 7.00 1.08 -7.81
N ARG A 205 8.29 0.79 -7.93
CA ARG A 205 9.26 1.72 -8.53
C ARG A 205 8.91 2.04 -9.98
N TRP A 206 8.37 1.07 -10.70
CA TRP A 206 7.92 1.29 -12.08
C TRP A 206 6.60 2.05 -12.12
N LEU A 207 5.62 1.66 -11.28
CA LEU A 207 4.31 2.29 -11.19
C LEU A 207 4.41 3.79 -10.84
N SER A 208 5.28 4.15 -9.90
CA SER A 208 5.47 5.53 -9.47
C SER A 208 5.97 6.42 -10.62
N ASN A 209 6.92 5.93 -11.41
CA ASN A 209 7.46 6.67 -12.55
C ASN A 209 6.45 6.83 -13.70
N HIS A 210 5.52 5.87 -13.87
CA HIS A 210 4.54 5.93 -14.95
C HIS A 210 3.30 6.75 -14.61
N LYS A 211 2.97 6.91 -13.31
CA LYS A 211 1.94 7.88 -12.87
C LYS A 211 2.30 9.31 -13.26
N HIS A 212 3.56 9.70 -13.06
CA HIS A 212 4.04 11.02 -13.51
C HIS A 212 4.11 11.17 -15.03
N SER A 213 4.28 10.07 -15.78
CA SER A 213 4.32 10.15 -17.25
C SER A 213 2.95 10.39 -17.88
N ALA A 214 1.87 9.87 -17.28
CA ALA A 214 0.50 10.13 -17.74
C ALA A 214 0.14 11.62 -17.57
N ASP A 215 0.58 12.24 -16.47
CA ASP A 215 0.39 13.68 -16.23
C ASP A 215 1.35 14.54 -17.07
N ALA A 216 2.58 14.08 -17.33
CA ALA A 216 3.56 14.83 -18.14
C ALA A 216 3.22 14.84 -19.65
N VAL A 217 2.59 13.78 -20.18
CA VAL A 217 2.13 13.74 -21.59
C VAL A 217 1.05 14.80 -21.88
N SER A 218 0.35 15.29 -20.84
CA SER A 218 -0.57 16.42 -20.97
C SER A 218 0.17 17.77 -21.12
N GLN A 219 1.41 17.88 -20.63
CA GLN A 219 2.21 19.11 -20.70
C GLN A 219 3.13 19.16 -21.93
N THR A 220 3.67 18.04 -22.41
CA THR A 220 4.50 18.00 -23.62
C THR A 220 3.70 18.28 -24.90
N ASN A 221 2.41 17.98 -24.93
CA ASN A 221 1.53 18.35 -26.05
C ASN A 221 1.23 19.87 -26.08
N ARG A 222 1.31 20.59 -24.96
CA ARG A 222 1.15 22.05 -24.92
C ARG A 222 2.41 22.81 -25.33
N SER A 223 3.59 22.22 -25.18
CA SER A 223 4.87 22.84 -25.57
C SER A 223 5.24 22.59 -27.03
N LEU A 224 4.85 21.46 -27.63
CA LEU A 224 5.05 21.22 -29.07
C LEU A 224 4.08 22.02 -29.97
N LYS A 225 2.91 22.43 -29.47
CA LYS A 225 2.01 23.31 -30.21
C LYS A 225 2.47 24.78 -30.21
N ARG A 226 3.17 25.23 -29.16
CA ARG A 226 3.75 26.59 -29.07
C ARG A 226 4.99 26.82 -29.94
N TYR A 227 5.62 25.76 -30.46
CA TYR A 227 6.75 25.89 -31.39
C TYR A 227 6.30 25.96 -32.86
N ARG A 228 5.09 25.49 -33.20
CA ARG A 228 4.54 25.59 -34.58
C ARG A 228 3.77 26.88 -34.85
N ASP A 229 3.19 27.51 -33.83
CA ASP A 229 2.51 28.81 -34.00
C ASP A 229 3.49 30.00 -34.08
N ARG A 230 4.73 29.89 -33.57
CA ARG A 230 5.70 31.00 -33.61
C ARG A 230 6.39 31.18 -34.96
N ASP A 231 6.53 30.12 -35.75
CA ASP A 231 7.18 30.19 -37.06
C ASP A 231 6.23 30.67 -38.18
N SER A 232 4.92 30.80 -37.90
CA SER A 232 3.93 31.29 -38.88
C SER A 232 3.62 32.79 -38.76
N GLU A 233 4.07 33.48 -37.70
CA GLU A 233 3.83 34.91 -37.48
C GLU A 233 5.03 35.83 -37.84
N MET A 234 6.13 35.28 -38.39
CA MET A 234 7.33 36.07 -38.75
C MET A 234 7.55 36.26 -40.27
N LEU A 235 6.54 35.98 -41.10
CA LEU A 235 6.60 36.21 -42.55
C LEU A 235 5.44 37.09 -43.03
N ASP A 236 5.20 38.23 -42.36
CA ASP A 236 4.45 39.32 -42.97
C ASP A 236 4.81 40.65 -42.33
N ASN A 237 5.85 41.32 -42.86
CA ASN A 237 5.92 42.78 -42.94
C ASN A 237 7.20 43.24 -43.64
N GLY A 238 7.03 43.84 -44.82
CA GLY A 238 7.65 45.14 -45.10
C GLY A 238 9.05 45.19 -45.70
N ASP A 239 9.09 44.95 -47.01
CA ASP A 239 9.91 45.60 -48.05
C ASP A 239 10.57 46.96 -47.71
N ARG A 240 11.88 47.11 -48.00
CA ARG A 240 12.45 48.09 -48.96
C ARG A 240 13.98 48.15 -48.97
N SER A 241 14.55 47.88 -50.17
CA SER A 241 15.61 48.65 -50.88
C SER A 241 17.03 48.74 -50.24
N GLN A 242 18.18 48.57 -50.90
CA GLN A 242 18.55 48.59 -52.32
C GLN A 242 19.99 48.03 -52.51
N ASN A 243 20.17 47.29 -53.61
CA ASN A 243 21.29 47.27 -54.57
C ASN A 243 22.75 46.99 -54.11
N PHE A 244 23.36 45.92 -54.64
CA PHE A 244 24.20 45.97 -55.86
C PHE A 244 24.57 44.55 -56.34
N SER A 245 25.02 44.48 -57.58
CA SER A 245 24.75 43.44 -58.58
C SER A 245 25.98 42.61 -59.02
N ARG A 246 25.70 41.58 -59.84
CA ARG A 246 26.58 40.67 -60.65
C ARG A 246 27.04 39.40 -59.92
N SER A 247 27.05 38.20 -60.52
CA SER A 247 26.82 37.76 -61.91
C SER A 247 26.68 36.23 -61.96
N LEU A 248 25.85 35.76 -62.90
CA LEU A 248 25.75 34.38 -63.37
C LEU A 248 27.09 33.74 -63.73
N LYS A 249 27.24 32.43 -63.43
CA LYS A 249 27.70 31.44 -64.42
C LYS A 249 27.45 29.99 -63.97
N LEU A 250 26.66 29.28 -64.78
CA LEU A 250 26.65 27.83 -64.94
C LEU A 250 28.03 27.29 -65.36
N ARG A 251 28.37 26.07 -64.93
CA ARG A 251 28.90 24.90 -65.69
C ARG A 251 29.31 23.80 -64.68
N LYS A 252 28.66 22.62 -64.65
CA LYS A 252 28.88 21.37 -65.42
C LYS A 252 30.26 20.70 -65.24
N GLY A 253 30.24 19.39 -64.90
CA GLY A 253 31.33 18.40 -65.00
C GLY A 253 31.72 17.81 -63.63
N THR A 254 31.46 16.54 -63.27
CA THR A 254 32.27 15.32 -63.60
C THR A 254 33.77 15.64 -63.65
N GLU A 255 34.64 15.04 -62.83
CA GLU A 255 34.80 13.61 -62.49
C GLU A 255 34.96 13.34 -60.98
#